data_AF-A0A650EPI2-F1
#
_entry.id   AF-A0A650EPI2-F1
#
_cell.length_a   1.000
_cell.length_b   1.000
_cell.length_c   1.000
_cell.angle_alpha   90.00
_cell.angle_beta   90.00
_cell.angle_gamma   90.00
#
_symmetry.space_group_name_H-M   'P 1'
#
loop_
_entity.id
_entity.type
_entity.pdbx_description
1 polymer ?
#
loop_
_entity_poly.entity_id
_entity_poly.type
_entity_poly.pdbx_seq_one_letter_code
_entity_poly.pdbx_strand_id
1 'polypeptide(L)'
;MLTFNLKKQWYDKIASGEKRIEYREANPYWTKRIEKVWTLKDRFFSLTQPKNCLHIPCVFRLGYTRKYLNAVIDEIHIVDGKETDLCVDKPVYAMHFELEEE
;
A
#
# COMPACT_ATOMS: atom_id res chain seq x y z
N MET A 1 5.57 -4.02 -8.42
CA MET A 1 4.76 -2.84 -8.06
C MET A 1 3.44 -3.31 -7.46
N LEU A 2 3.04 -2.74 -6.33
CA LEU A 2 1.72 -3.00 -5.77
C LEU A 2 0.68 -2.18 -6.53
N THR A 3 -0.51 -2.76 -6.73
CA THR A 3 -1.60 -2.08 -7.45
C THR A 3 -2.89 -2.35 -6.71
N PHE A 4 -3.57 -1.27 -6.36
CA PHE A 4 -4.78 -1.26 -5.57
C PHE A 4 -5.92 -0.73 -6.44
N ASN A 5 -6.86 -1.61 -6.77
CA ASN A 5 -8.10 -1.18 -7.41
C ASN A 5 -9.04 -0.68 -6.31
N LEU A 6 -9.44 0.58 -6.42
CA LEU A 6 -10.24 1.28 -5.42
C LEU A 6 -11.63 1.60 -5.93
N LYS A 7 -12.59 1.61 -5.00
CA LYS A 7 -13.89 2.27 -5.24
C LYS A 7 -13.66 3.78 -5.29
N LYS A 8 -14.52 4.49 -6.03
CA LYS A 8 -14.43 5.95 -6.23
C LYS A 8 -14.26 6.72 -4.93
N GLN A 9 -15.04 6.40 -3.90
CA GLN A 9 -14.97 7.09 -2.60
C GLN A 9 -13.57 7.05 -1.98
N TRP A 10 -12.85 5.92 -2.09
CA TRP A 10 -11.51 5.77 -1.52
C TRP A 10 -10.47 6.45 -2.39
N TYR A 11 -10.60 6.30 -3.70
CA TYR A 11 -9.74 6.99 -4.66
C TYR A 11 -9.78 8.52 -4.46
N ASP A 12 -10.98 9.09 -4.33
CA ASP A 12 -11.15 10.54 -4.14
C ASP A 12 -10.56 11.00 -2.79
N LYS A 13 -10.77 10.24 -1.70
CA LYS A 13 -10.17 10.53 -0.39
C LYS A 13 -8.64 10.52 -0.44
N ILE A 14 -8.05 9.55 -1.14
CA ILE A 14 -6.61 9.50 -1.36
C ILE A 14 -6.14 10.70 -2.20
N ALA A 15 -6.80 10.97 -3.33
CA ALA A 15 -6.48 12.09 -4.21
C ALA A 15 -6.53 13.45 -3.49
N SER A 16 -7.47 13.61 -2.55
CA SER A 16 -7.60 14.81 -1.72
C SER A 16 -6.61 14.92 -0.56
N GLY A 17 -5.86 13.86 -0.27
CA GLY A 17 -4.97 13.77 0.89
C GLY A 17 -5.65 13.43 2.22
N GLU A 18 -6.98 13.30 2.27
CA GLU A 18 -7.74 12.89 3.47
C GLU A 18 -7.33 11.50 3.97
N LYS A 19 -6.97 10.59 3.05
CA LYS A 19 -6.58 9.21 3.35
C LYS A 19 -5.13 8.94 2.94
N ARG A 20 -4.30 8.54 3.92
CA ARG A 20 -2.87 8.25 3.75
C ARG A 20 -2.46 6.81 4.14
N ILE A 21 -3.44 5.98 4.47
CA ILE A 21 -3.22 4.57 4.84
C ILE A 21 -4.17 3.70 4.02
N GLU A 22 -3.66 2.68 3.35
CA GLU A 22 -4.47 1.66 2.65
C GLU A 22 -4.49 0.38 3.49
N TYR A 23 -5.71 -0.11 3.78
CA TYR A 23 -5.89 -1.34 4.55
C TYR A 23 -6.26 -2.52 3.65
N ARG A 24 -5.63 -3.67 3.87
CA ARG A 24 -5.98 -4.93 3.22
C ARG A 24 -5.97 -6.07 4.22
N GLU A 25 -6.97 -6.95 4.15
CA GLU A 25 -6.97 -8.18 4.96
C GLU A 25 -5.65 -8.93 4.78
N ALA A 26 -5.05 -9.35 5.91
CA ALA A 26 -3.81 -10.10 5.94
C ALA A 26 -4.04 -11.56 5.54
N ASN A 27 -4.45 -11.75 4.28
CA ASN A 27 -4.72 -13.05 3.68
C ASN A 27 -3.54 -13.52 2.81
N PRO A 28 -3.47 -14.83 2.47
CA PRO A 28 -2.34 -15.38 1.71
C PRO A 28 -2.07 -14.69 0.37
N TYR A 29 -3.12 -14.14 -0.27
CA TYR A 29 -2.97 -13.40 -1.52
C TYR A 29 -2.17 -12.10 -1.32
N TRP A 30 -2.54 -11.28 -0.33
CA TRP A 30 -1.83 -10.03 -0.04
C TRP A 30 -0.45 -10.28 0.56
N THR A 31 -0.31 -11.26 1.45
CA THR A 31 0.99 -11.68 2.00
C THR A 31 1.99 -11.98 0.89
N LYS A 32 1.62 -12.83 -0.07
CA LYS A 32 2.50 -13.18 -1.20
C LYS A 32 2.91 -11.97 -2.05
N ARG A 33 2.05 -10.97 -2.21
CA ARG A 33 2.36 -9.75 -2.98
C ARG A 33 3.33 -8.85 -2.23
N ILE A 34 3.14 -8.68 -0.93
CA ILE A 34 4.03 -7.88 -0.06
C ILE A 34 5.41 -8.55 0.03
N GLU A 35 5.46 -9.85 0.33
CA GLU A 35 6.71 -10.64 0.38
C GLU A 35 7.50 -10.58 -0.91
N LYS A 36 6.83 -10.65 -2.08
CA LYS A 36 7.49 -10.54 -3.37
C LYS A 36 8.20 -9.21 -3.53
N VAL A 37 7.59 -8.12 -3.07
CA VAL A 37 8.21 -6.79 -3.14
C VAL A 37 9.37 -6.67 -2.15
N TRP A 38 9.19 -7.19 -0.94
CA TRP A 38 10.24 -7.23 0.08
C TRP A 38 11.48 -8.02 -0.39
N THR A 39 11.26 -9.22 -0.92
CA THR A 39 12.32 -10.11 -1.44
C THR A 39 13.10 -9.48 -2.58
N LEU A 40 12.41 -8.77 -3.49
CA LEU A 40 13.08 -8.04 -4.57
C LEU A 40 13.93 -6.91 -3.99
N LYS A 41 13.40 -6.15 -3.02
CA LYS A 41 14.17 -5.09 -2.36
C LYS A 41 15.39 -5.63 -1.62
N ASP A 42 15.27 -6.66 -0.80
CA ASP A 42 16.41 -7.22 -0.08
C ASP A 42 17.55 -7.65 -1.02
N ARG A 43 17.21 -8.14 -2.23
CA ARG A 43 18.22 -8.47 -3.25
C ARG A 43 18.88 -7.26 -3.88
N PHE A 44 18.14 -6.17 -4.12
CA PHE A 44 18.64 -4.97 -4.83
C PHE A 44 19.22 -3.89 -3.88
N PHE A 45 18.74 -3.80 -2.65
CA PHE A 45 19.04 -2.72 -1.69
C PHE A 45 20.31 -2.98 -0.86
N SER A 46 20.86 -4.21 -0.91
CA SER A 46 22.06 -4.58 -0.15
C SER A 46 23.37 -3.90 -0.60
N LEU A 47 23.33 -3.07 -1.65
CA LEU A 47 24.53 -2.48 -2.25
C LEU A 47 24.69 -0.97 -2.05
N THR A 48 23.65 -0.19 -1.72
CA THR A 48 23.76 1.30 -1.82
C THR A 48 22.91 2.14 -0.87
N GLN A 49 22.06 1.58 0.00
CA GLN A 49 21.15 2.40 0.82
C GLN A 49 21.04 1.91 2.28
N PRO A 50 20.79 2.81 3.25
CA PRO A 50 20.61 2.43 4.65
C PRO A 50 19.41 1.48 4.81
N LYS A 51 19.60 0.41 5.59
CA LYS A 51 18.71 -0.76 5.76
C LYS A 51 17.25 -0.48 6.19
N ASN A 52 16.85 0.76 6.42
CA ASN A 52 15.60 1.12 7.07
C ASN A 52 14.65 2.00 6.24
N CYS A 53 14.95 2.31 4.98
CA CYS A 53 14.08 3.12 4.13
C CYS A 53 13.20 2.24 3.23
N LEU A 54 12.07 1.77 3.75
CA LEU A 54 11.07 1.15 2.90
C LEU A 54 10.51 2.24 1.96
N HIS A 55 10.82 2.14 0.67
CA HIS A 55 10.29 3.04 -0.37
C HIS A 55 9.69 2.22 -1.53
N ILE A 56 8.47 1.68 -1.36
CA ILE A 56 7.84 0.75 -2.32
C ILE A 56 6.94 1.52 -3.28
N PRO A 57 7.25 1.60 -4.59
CA PRO A 57 6.34 2.18 -5.56
C PRO A 57 5.03 1.37 -5.65
N CYS A 58 3.91 2.07 -5.62
CA CYS A 58 2.59 1.51 -5.75
C CYS A 58 1.66 2.42 -6.56
N VAL A 59 0.52 1.87 -6.96
CA VAL A 59 -0.46 2.59 -7.78
C VAL A 59 -1.86 2.37 -7.23
N PHE A 60 -2.58 3.47 -7.03
CA PHE A 60 -4.00 3.47 -6.70
C PHE A 60 -4.82 3.72 -7.96
N ARG A 61 -5.58 2.73 -8.41
CA ARG A 61 -6.39 2.80 -9.63
C ARG A 61 -7.86 3.01 -9.30
N LEU A 62 -8.53 3.91 -10.02
CA LEU A 62 -9.97 4.08 -9.94
C LEU A 62 -10.68 2.91 -10.65
N GLY A 63 -11.11 1.91 -9.87
CA GLY A 63 -11.72 0.68 -10.38
C GLY A 63 -10.85 -0.01 -11.44
N TYR A 64 -11.45 -0.32 -12.59
CA TYR A 64 -10.75 -0.87 -13.77
C TYR A 64 -10.55 0.18 -14.87
N THR A 65 -10.69 1.47 -14.55
CA THR A 65 -10.47 2.56 -15.50
C THR A 65 -8.98 2.76 -15.78
N ARG A 66 -8.64 3.69 -16.69
CA ARG A 66 -7.26 4.10 -16.95
C ARG A 66 -6.75 5.18 -15.99
N LYS A 67 -7.57 5.67 -15.05
CA LYS A 67 -7.16 6.68 -14.07
C LYS A 67 -6.46 6.04 -12.89
N TYR A 68 -5.29 6.57 -12.54
CA TYR A 68 -4.50 6.09 -11.41
C TYR A 68 -3.74 7.24 -10.74
N LEU A 69 -3.32 7.02 -9.49
CA LEU A 69 -2.41 7.87 -8.73
C LEU A 69 -1.15 7.06 -8.45
N ASN A 70 0.01 7.67 -8.65
CA ASN A 70 1.28 7.09 -8.22
C ASN A 70 1.55 7.44 -6.76
N ALA A 71 2.12 6.50 -6.05
CA ALA A 71 2.40 6.65 -4.63
C ALA A 71 3.57 5.75 -4.22
N VAL A 72 4.11 6.04 -3.05
CA VAL A 72 5.14 5.24 -2.43
C VAL A 72 4.66 4.80 -1.05
N ILE A 73 4.80 3.52 -0.76
CA ILE A 73 4.61 2.98 0.58
C ILE A 73 5.92 3.07 1.35
N ASP A 74 5.85 3.76 2.48
CA ASP A 74 6.95 4.02 3.40
C ASP A 74 6.90 3.13 4.65
N GLU A 75 5.73 2.65 5.02
CA GLU A 75 5.55 1.81 6.20
C GLU A 75 4.45 0.76 6.01
N ILE A 76 4.64 -0.43 6.58
CA ILE A 76 3.65 -1.51 6.58
C ILE A 76 3.57 -2.14 7.98
N HIS A 77 2.39 -2.10 8.58
CA HIS A 77 2.10 -2.74 9.86
C HIS A 77 1.02 -3.81 9.72
N ILE A 78 0.98 -4.75 10.66
CA ILE A 78 -0.20 -5.61 10.86
C ILE A 78 -0.94 -5.08 12.09
N VAL A 79 -2.20 -4.70 11.91
CA VAL A 79 -3.08 -4.16 12.98
C VAL A 79 -4.40 -4.93 13.02
N ASP A 80 -5.16 -4.77 14.11
CA ASP A 80 -6.54 -5.28 14.19
C ASP A 80 -7.44 -4.49 13.23
N GLY A 81 -8.17 -5.19 12.36
CA GLY A 81 -9.04 -4.59 11.36
C GLY A 81 -10.32 -3.95 11.89
N LYS A 82 -10.71 -4.20 13.15
CA LYS A 82 -11.97 -3.70 13.74
C LYS A 82 -12.08 -2.18 13.74
N GLU A 83 -10.99 -1.51 14.08
CA GLU A 83 -10.94 -0.05 14.23
C GLU A 83 -10.45 0.66 12.95
N THR A 84 -10.24 -0.10 11.88
CA THR A 84 -9.85 0.43 10.57
C THR A 84 -11.08 0.71 9.71
N ASP A 85 -10.89 1.46 8.62
CA ASP A 85 -11.99 1.70 7.67
C ASP A 85 -12.39 0.45 6.85
N LEU A 86 -11.62 -0.63 6.94
CA LEU A 86 -12.01 -1.94 6.42
C LEU A 86 -13.04 -2.64 7.33
N CYS A 87 -13.03 -2.35 8.63
CA CYS A 87 -13.98 -2.82 9.65
C CYS A 87 -14.23 -4.34 9.58
N VAL A 88 -13.15 -5.11 9.76
CA VAL A 88 -13.18 -6.58 9.75
C VAL A 88 -12.58 -7.15 11.03
N ASP A 89 -13.17 -8.22 11.57
CA ASP A 89 -12.64 -8.96 12.73
C ASP A 89 -11.49 -9.90 12.33
N LYS A 90 -10.46 -9.33 11.73
CA LYS A 90 -9.28 -10.02 11.21
C LYS A 90 -8.07 -9.09 11.21
N PRO A 91 -6.84 -9.63 11.26
CA PRO A 91 -5.64 -8.82 11.04
C PRO A 91 -5.63 -8.21 9.63
N VAL A 92 -5.15 -6.97 9.53
CA VAL A 92 -5.03 -6.23 8.27
C VAL A 92 -3.64 -5.62 8.14
N TYR A 93 -3.15 -5.56 6.91
CA TYR A 93 -2.00 -4.73 6.57
C TYR A 93 -2.44 -3.27 6.53
N ALA A 94 -1.83 -2.43 7.36
CA ALA A 94 -1.90 -0.97 7.27
C ALA A 94 -0.69 -0.48 6.49
N MET A 95 -0.89 -0.05 5.24
CA MET A 95 0.17 0.44 4.37
C MET A 95 0.11 1.96 4.36
N HIS A 96 1.07 2.61 5.00
CA HIS A 96 1.23 4.05 4.97
C HIS A 96 1.86 4.42 3.64
N PHE A 97 1.40 5.52 3.06
CA PHE A 97 1.90 5.96 1.77
C PHE A 97 1.87 7.48 1.61
N GLU A 98 2.67 7.93 0.65
CA GLU A 98 2.68 9.30 0.15
C GLU A 98 2.40 9.29 -1.35
N LEU A 99 1.58 10.23 -1.82
CA LEU A 99 1.39 10.44 -3.26
C LEU A 99 2.66 11.04 -3.84
N GLU A 100 3.06 10.57 -5.02
CA GLU A 100 4.13 11.23 -5.77
C GLU A 100 3.54 12.51 -6.40
N GLU A 101 4.17 13.65 -6.15
CA GLU A 101 3.82 14.89 -6.86
C GLU A 101 4.17 14.72 -8.36
N GLU A 102 3.28 15.18 -9.24
CA GLU A 102 3.50 15.17 -10.70
C GLU A 102 4.54 16.21 -11.14
#